data_AF-A0AAT9QGL4-F1
#
_entry.id   AF-A0AAT9QGL4-F1
#
_cell.length_a   1.000
_cell.length_b   1.000
_cell.length_c   1.000
_cell.angle_alpha   90.00
_cell.angle_beta   90.00
_cell.angle_gamma   90.00
#
_symmetry.space_group_name_H-M   'P 1'
#
loop_
_entity.id
_entity.type
_entity.pdbx_description
1 polymer ?
#
loop_
_entity_poly.entity_id
_entity_poly.type
_entity_poly.pdbx_seq_one_letter_code
_entity_poly.pdbx_strand_id
1 'polypeptide(L)'
;MFVQNGQGIAVLRAAGHNPPVNVFAVVSGAFSVLNAGFGAVSACVTGPTNALLTSSGTRQRHYTAAVAYGLLALAFAALAPTLTRLMLATPKEFVLALGGIAMLRALQQAFVTAFATDFTLGSLVTFVVTISGMNLFNIHAAFWGLVIGYGVSRLLERGDHLSISGVV
;
A
#
# COMPACT_ATOMS: atom_id res chain seq x y z
N MET A 1 4.59 -1.18 -3.87
CA MET A 1 3.89 -1.36 -5.17
C MET A 1 2.95 -2.56 -5.17
N PHE A 2 3.43 -3.81 -5.02
CA PHE A 2 2.56 -5.01 -5.06
C PHE A 2 1.42 -4.97 -4.03
N VAL A 3 1.74 -4.65 -2.76
CA VAL A 3 0.75 -4.56 -1.68
C VAL A 3 -0.31 -3.48 -1.95
N GLN A 4 0.12 -2.28 -2.38
CA GLN A 4 -0.79 -1.16 -2.64
C GLN A 4 -1.69 -1.42 -3.85
N ASN A 5 -1.14 -1.95 -4.95
CA ASN A 5 -1.92 -2.33 -6.11
C ASN A 5 -2.94 -3.43 -5.76
N GLY A 6 -2.55 -4.42 -4.95
CA GLY A 6 -3.46 -5.44 -4.44
C GLY A 6 -4.61 -4.85 -3.60
N GLN A 7 -4.29 -3.94 -2.66
CA GLN A 7 -5.28 -3.23 -1.85
C GLN A 7 -6.24 -2.39 -2.73
N GLY A 8 -5.72 -1.65 -3.71
CA GLY A 8 -6.54 -0.88 -4.64
C GLY A 8 -7.50 -1.76 -5.45
N ILE A 9 -7.03 -2.92 -5.92
CA ILE A 9 -7.84 -3.87 -6.69
C ILE A 9 -8.94 -4.49 -5.83
N ALA A 10 -8.65 -4.84 -4.57
CA ALA A 10 -9.64 -5.36 -3.63
C ALA A 10 -10.78 -4.37 -3.40
N VAL A 11 -10.45 -3.08 -3.22
CA VAL A 11 -11.45 -2.00 -3.07
C VAL A 11 -12.30 -1.83 -4.34
N LEU A 12 -11.68 -1.85 -5.53
CA LEU A 12 -12.42 -1.73 -6.78
C LEU A 12 -13.36 -2.93 -7.02
N ARG A 13 -12.93 -4.15 -6.65
CA ARG A 13 -13.77 -5.36 -6.69
C ARG A 13 -14.95 -5.26 -5.74
N ALA A 14 -14.74 -4.76 -4.51
CA ALA A 14 -15.82 -4.49 -3.57
C ALA A 14 -16.82 -3.46 -4.12
N ALA A 15 -16.36 -2.49 -4.92
CA ALA A 15 -17.20 -1.52 -5.64
C ALA A 15 -17.84 -2.08 -6.94
N GLY A 16 -17.83 -3.40 -7.16
CA GLY A 16 -18.46 -4.05 -8.32
C GLY A 16 -17.74 -3.84 -9.65
N HIS A 17 -16.48 -3.40 -9.64
CA HIS A 17 -15.65 -3.32 -10.84
C HIS A 17 -14.83 -4.58 -10.99
N ASN A 18 -14.58 -4.99 -12.24
CA ASN A 18 -13.71 -6.13 -12.54
C ASN A 18 -12.39 -5.62 -13.16
N PRO A 19 -11.50 -4.97 -12.38
CA PRO A 19 -10.26 -4.44 -12.91
C PRO A 19 -9.32 -5.57 -13.34
N PRO A 20 -8.78 -5.53 -14.56
CA PRO A 20 -7.73 -6.46 -14.97
C PRO A 20 -6.44 -6.14 -14.18
N VAL A 21 -6.03 -7.07 -13.31
CA VAL A 21 -4.79 -7.02 -12.50
C VAL A 21 -3.56 -6.65 -13.33
N ASN A 22 -3.50 -7.15 -14.57
CA ASN A 22 -2.37 -6.94 -15.47
C ASN A 22 -2.24 -5.48 -15.92
N VAL A 23 -3.36 -4.80 -16.15
CA VAL A 23 -3.36 -3.39 -16.59
C VAL A 23 -2.91 -2.46 -15.46
N PHE A 24 -3.35 -2.72 -14.22
CA PHE A 24 -2.90 -1.92 -13.07
C PHE A 24 -1.38 -2.02 -12.85
N ALA A 25 -0.83 -3.23 -12.94
CA ALA A 25 0.61 -3.45 -12.79
C ALA A 25 1.40 -2.77 -13.93
N VAL A 26 0.97 -2.92 -15.18
CA VAL A 26 1.64 -2.34 -16.36
C VAL A 26 1.57 -0.82 -16.35
N VAL A 27 0.39 -0.23 -16.08
CA VAL A 27 0.22 1.23 -16.08
C VAL A 27 1.01 1.87 -14.96
N SER A 28 0.96 1.33 -13.73
CA SER A 28 1.78 1.85 -12.63
C SER A 28 3.27 1.67 -12.92
N GLY A 29 3.69 0.54 -13.49
CA GLY A 29 5.09 0.31 -13.86
C GLY A 29 5.59 1.28 -14.94
N ALA A 30 4.80 1.52 -15.98
CA ALA A 30 5.11 2.48 -17.03
C ALA A 30 5.24 3.91 -16.48
N PHE A 31 4.31 4.33 -15.61
CA PHE A 31 4.41 5.61 -14.92
C PHE A 31 5.63 5.69 -13.99
N SER A 32 5.99 4.61 -13.30
CA SER A 32 7.21 4.56 -12.49
C SER A 32 8.48 4.71 -13.32
N VAL A 33 8.53 4.12 -14.53
CA VAL A 33 9.66 4.29 -15.46
C VAL A 33 9.75 5.73 -15.95
N LEU A 34 8.62 6.33 -16.32
CA LEU A 34 8.57 7.74 -16.69
C LEU A 34 9.04 8.62 -15.54
N ASN A 35 8.51 8.40 -14.33
CA ASN A 35 8.92 9.12 -13.12
C ASN A 35 10.41 8.93 -12.79
N ALA A 36 10.95 7.74 -13.00
CA ALA A 36 12.37 7.46 -12.78
C ALA A 36 13.25 8.32 -13.69
N GLY A 37 12.82 8.59 -14.92
CA GLY A 37 13.49 9.52 -15.84
C GLY A 37 13.57 10.96 -15.32
N PHE A 38 12.64 11.36 -14.45
CA PHE A 38 12.61 12.67 -13.79
C PHE A 38 13.18 12.65 -12.35
N GLY A 39 13.75 11.52 -11.90
CA GLY A 39 14.24 11.36 -10.52
C GLY A 39 13.13 11.29 -9.47
N ALA A 40 11.89 11.04 -9.88
CA ALA A 40 10.72 10.95 -9.00
C ALA A 40 10.49 9.53 -8.45
N VAL A 41 9.65 9.43 -7.42
CA VAL A 41 9.29 8.16 -6.77
C VAL A 41 8.34 7.31 -7.63
N SER A 42 8.34 6.00 -7.36
CA SER A 42 7.50 5.01 -8.05
C SER A 42 6.00 5.31 -7.88
N ALA A 43 5.25 5.22 -8.98
CA ALA A 43 3.80 5.35 -9.01
C ALA A 43 3.12 4.02 -8.66
N CYS A 44 2.03 4.09 -7.91
CA CYS A 44 1.23 2.94 -7.52
C CYS A 44 -0.23 3.36 -7.30
N VAL A 45 -1.14 2.40 -7.27
CA VAL A 45 -2.53 2.65 -6.93
C VAL A 45 -2.73 2.51 -5.43
N THR A 46 -3.14 3.61 -4.79
CA THR A 46 -3.32 3.68 -3.33
C THR A 46 -4.73 3.26 -2.94
N GLY A 47 -4.85 2.17 -2.18
CA GLY A 47 -6.14 1.65 -1.67
C GLY A 47 -7.03 2.69 -0.97
N PRO A 48 -6.50 3.48 -0.01
CA PRO A 48 -7.27 4.53 0.65
C PRO A 48 -7.86 5.59 -0.30
N THR A 49 -7.06 6.10 -1.24
CA THR A 49 -7.54 7.05 -2.26
C THR A 49 -8.63 6.43 -3.10
N ASN A 50 -8.45 5.17 -3.49
CA ASN A 50 -9.43 4.45 -4.27
C ASN A 50 -10.75 4.26 -3.50
N ALA A 51 -10.69 3.96 -2.21
CA ALA A 51 -11.87 3.83 -1.34
C ALA A 51 -12.67 5.15 -1.27
N LEU A 52 -11.98 6.28 -1.14
CA LEU A 52 -12.59 7.63 -1.16
C LEU A 52 -13.22 7.96 -2.51
N LEU A 53 -12.59 7.55 -3.62
CA LEU A 53 -13.15 7.76 -4.95
C LEU A 53 -14.38 6.88 -5.17
N THR A 54 -14.36 5.63 -4.68
CA THR A 54 -15.49 4.70 -4.81
C THR A 54 -16.60 4.93 -3.80
N SER A 55 -16.40 5.75 -2.77
CA SER A 55 -17.50 6.17 -1.87
C SER A 55 -18.40 7.23 -2.51
N SER A 56 -18.02 7.79 -3.66
CA SER A 56 -18.78 8.80 -4.39
C SER A 56 -19.95 8.20 -5.20
N GLY A 57 -20.95 7.66 -4.51
CA GLY A 57 -22.27 7.33 -5.08
C GLY A 57 -22.24 6.43 -6.32
N THR A 58 -22.72 6.94 -7.46
CA THR A 58 -22.96 6.13 -8.67
C THR A 58 -21.68 5.73 -9.39
N ARG A 59 -21.60 4.48 -9.87
CA ARG A 59 -20.48 3.90 -10.62
C ARG A 59 -19.96 4.78 -11.77
N GLN A 60 -20.84 5.52 -12.45
CA GLN A 60 -20.47 6.42 -13.54
C GLN A 60 -19.71 7.67 -13.06
N ARG A 61 -19.91 8.12 -11.81
CA ARG A 61 -19.22 9.27 -11.23
C ARG A 61 -17.83 8.96 -10.71
N HIS A 62 -17.49 7.69 -10.49
CA HIS A 62 -16.17 7.29 -10.00
C HIS A 62 -15.04 7.73 -10.94
N TYR A 63 -15.27 7.68 -12.26
CA TYR A 63 -14.29 8.17 -13.24
C TYR A 63 -14.10 9.69 -13.15
N THR A 64 -15.20 10.45 -13.05
CA THR A 64 -15.14 11.91 -12.89
C THR A 64 -14.46 12.30 -11.58
N ALA A 65 -14.71 11.56 -10.49
CA ALA A 65 -14.03 11.77 -9.21
C ALA A 65 -12.52 11.50 -9.34
N ALA A 66 -12.11 10.44 -10.03
CA ALA A 66 -10.70 10.11 -10.26
C ALA A 66 -9.99 11.18 -11.10
N VAL A 67 -10.64 11.68 -12.16
CA VAL A 67 -10.11 12.78 -12.99
C VAL A 67 -9.98 14.06 -12.19
N ALA A 68 -11.01 14.45 -11.43
CA ALA A 68 -10.98 15.64 -10.59
C ALA A 68 -9.88 15.54 -9.52
N TYR A 69 -9.74 14.39 -8.88
CA TYR A 69 -8.66 14.12 -7.93
C TYR A 69 -7.27 14.24 -8.59
N GLY A 70 -7.09 13.67 -9.79
CA GLY A 70 -5.85 13.77 -10.54
C GLY A 70 -5.49 15.22 -10.88
N LEU A 71 -6.44 16.02 -11.34
CA LEU A 71 -6.24 17.43 -11.64
C LEU A 71 -5.88 18.24 -10.39
N LEU A 72 -6.60 18.01 -9.29
CA LEU A 72 -6.30 18.66 -8.01
C LEU A 72 -4.89 18.26 -7.52
N ALA A 73 -4.54 16.97 -7.63
CA ALA A 73 -3.22 16.47 -7.25
C ALA A 73 -2.10 17.10 -8.08
N LEU A 74 -2.30 17.31 -9.39
CA LEU A 74 -1.34 18.02 -10.25
C LEU A 74 -1.20 19.50 -9.85
N ALA A 75 -2.30 20.16 -9.52
CA ALA A 75 -2.27 21.54 -9.02
C ALA A 75 -1.49 21.64 -7.70
N PHE A 76 -1.72 20.70 -6.77
CA PHE A 76 -0.95 20.61 -5.53
C PHE A 76 0.52 20.22 -5.76
N ALA A 77 0.81 19.38 -6.74
CA ALA A 77 2.18 19.00 -7.11
C ALA A 77 2.98 20.20 -7.60
N ALA A 78 2.36 21.16 -8.29
CA ALA A 78 3.01 22.41 -8.68
C ALA A 78 3.42 23.27 -7.46
N LEU A 79 2.69 23.16 -6.33
CA LEU A 79 3.04 23.81 -5.06
C LEU A 79 4.05 23.02 -4.22
N ALA A 80 4.35 21.76 -4.58
CA ALA A 80 5.26 20.90 -3.82
C ALA A 80 6.65 21.53 -3.57
N PRO A 81 7.33 22.18 -4.54
CA PRO A 81 8.62 22.80 -4.30
C PRO A 81 8.57 23.89 -3.23
N THR A 82 7.48 24.67 -3.20
CA THR A 82 7.25 25.73 -2.22
C THR A 82 7.04 25.14 -0.82
N LEU A 83 6.24 24.08 -0.71
CA LEU A 83 6.01 23.36 0.55
C LEU A 83 7.29 22.68 1.06
N THR A 84 8.07 22.05 0.18
CA THR A 84 9.34 21.44 0.54
C THR A 84 10.32 22.50 1.07
N ARG A 85 10.42 23.67 0.44
CA ARG A 85 11.26 24.77 0.94
C ARG A 85 10.81 25.28 2.31
N LEU A 86 9.50 25.39 2.53
CA LEU A 86 8.95 25.78 3.84
C LEU A 86 9.25 24.74 4.93
N MET A 87 9.12 23.45 4.61
CA MET A 87 9.47 22.37 5.53
C MET A 87 10.97 22.34 5.84
N LEU A 88 11.84 22.56 4.85
CA LEU A 88 13.29 22.63 5.05
C LEU A 88 13.73 23.87 5.86
N ALA A 89 12.91 24.92 5.93
CA ALA A 89 13.14 26.06 6.81
C ALA A 89 12.79 25.77 8.28
N THR A 90 12.10 24.65 8.55
CA THR A 90 11.70 24.22 9.89
C THR A 90 12.73 23.22 10.45
N PRO A 91 12.91 23.10 11.78
CA PRO A 91 13.84 22.13 12.36
C PRO A 91 13.57 20.70 11.88
N LYS A 92 14.65 19.95 11.59
CA LYS A 92 14.59 18.56 11.10
C LYS A 92 13.79 17.65 12.03
N GLU A 93 13.84 17.91 13.33
CA GLU A 93 13.14 17.19 14.39
C GLU A 93 11.62 17.32 14.22
N PHE A 94 11.14 18.49 13.81
CA PHE A 94 9.71 18.73 13.58
C PHE A 94 9.19 17.93 12.38
N VAL A 95 9.96 17.90 11.28
CA VAL A 95 9.61 17.12 10.09
C VAL A 95 9.56 15.63 10.39
N LEU A 96 10.54 15.12 11.15
CA LEU A 96 10.57 13.72 11.59
C LEU A 96 9.41 13.38 12.53
N ALA A 97 9.08 14.26 13.49
CA ALA A 97 7.95 14.06 14.39
C ALA A 97 6.62 14.05 13.64
N LEU A 98 6.40 15.00 12.73
CA LEU A 98 5.20 15.07 11.91
C LEU A 98 5.06 13.83 11.00
N GLY A 99 6.17 13.40 10.37
CA GLY A 99 6.21 12.18 9.58
C GLY A 99 5.89 10.93 10.40
N GLY A 100 6.44 10.83 11.61
CA GLY A 100 6.15 9.75 12.56
C GLY A 100 4.67 9.70 12.94
N ILE A 101 4.09 10.84 13.32
CA ILE A 101 2.66 10.95 13.68
C ILE A 101 1.77 10.58 12.48
N ALA A 102 2.13 11.01 11.27
CA ALA A 102 1.41 10.65 10.06
C ALA A 102 1.44 9.13 9.78
N MET A 103 2.56 8.46 10.08
CA MET A 103 2.72 7.01 9.92
C MET A 103 2.01 6.20 11.01
N LEU A 104 1.78 6.75 12.22
CA LEU A 104 1.09 6.01 13.30
C LEU A 104 -0.28 5.49 12.87
N ARG A 105 -1.07 6.30 12.15
CA ARG A 105 -2.38 5.85 11.65
C ARG A 105 -2.25 4.73 10.62
N ALA A 106 -1.28 4.82 9.72
CA ALA A 106 -1.04 3.77 8.73
C ALA A 106 -0.60 2.46 9.40
N LEU A 107 0.29 2.54 10.40
CA LEU A 107 0.75 1.40 11.17
C LEU A 107 -0.39 0.76 11.98
N GLN A 108 -1.24 1.57 12.62
CA GLN A 108 -2.42 1.10 13.34
C GLN A 108 -3.36 0.30 12.40
N GLN A 109 -3.67 0.85 11.22
CA GLN A 109 -4.52 0.16 10.25
C GLN A 109 -3.87 -1.13 9.73
N ALA A 110 -2.56 -1.14 9.52
CA ALA A 110 -1.83 -2.34 9.14
C ALA A 110 -1.95 -3.44 10.21
N PHE A 111 -1.85 -3.11 11.50
CA PHE A 111 -2.04 -4.10 12.57
C PHE A 111 -3.48 -4.59 12.67
N VAL A 112 -4.46 -3.69 12.62
CA VAL A 112 -5.88 -4.08 12.67
C VAL A 112 -6.21 -5.05 11.54
N THR A 113 -5.73 -4.78 10.33
CA THR A 113 -5.97 -5.67 9.17
C THR A 113 -5.18 -6.97 9.24
N ALA A 114 -3.92 -6.93 9.69
CA ALA A 114 -3.07 -8.12 9.78
C ALA A 114 -3.51 -9.14 10.84
N PHE A 115 -4.18 -8.67 11.90
CA PHE A 115 -4.67 -9.52 12.99
C PHE A 115 -6.19 -9.77 12.97
N ALA A 116 -6.91 -9.25 11.97
CA ALA A 116 -8.34 -9.51 11.79
C ALA A 116 -8.64 -10.82 11.03
N THR A 117 -7.61 -11.55 10.59
CA THR A 117 -7.73 -12.80 9.82
C THR A 117 -7.34 -14.01 10.67
N ASP A 118 -7.69 -15.22 10.24
CA ASP A 118 -7.31 -16.46 10.93
C ASP A 118 -5.78 -16.69 10.97
N PHE A 119 -5.04 -16.16 9.98
CA PHE A 119 -3.58 -16.29 9.85
C PHE A 119 -2.74 -15.32 10.72
N THR A 120 -3.06 -15.21 12.01
CA THR A 120 -2.45 -14.23 12.92
C THR A 120 -0.96 -14.50 13.20
N LEU A 121 -0.54 -15.77 13.24
CA LEU A 121 0.84 -16.18 13.55
C LEU A 121 1.76 -15.85 12.37
N GLY A 122 1.30 -16.11 11.14
CA GLY A 122 1.99 -15.70 9.91
C GLY A 122 2.24 -14.19 9.83
N SER A 123 1.21 -13.39 10.14
CA SER A 123 1.28 -11.93 10.20
C SER A 123 2.28 -11.44 11.25
N LEU A 124 2.28 -12.04 12.44
CA LEU A 124 3.21 -11.68 13.52
C LEU A 124 4.66 -11.97 13.14
N VAL A 125 4.94 -13.16 12.60
CA VAL A 125 6.29 -13.54 12.17
C VAL A 125 6.78 -12.64 11.03
N THR A 126 5.92 -12.32 10.07
CA THR A 126 6.22 -11.36 9.00
C THR A 126 6.67 -10.02 9.59
N PHE A 127 5.93 -9.50 10.57
CA PHE A 127 6.24 -8.23 11.23
C PHE A 127 7.57 -8.29 11.98
N VAL A 128 7.79 -9.32 12.81
CA VAL A 128 9.01 -9.49 13.62
C VAL A 128 10.25 -9.60 12.73
N VAL A 129 10.18 -10.39 11.65
CA VAL A 129 11.30 -10.51 10.71
C VAL A 129 11.54 -9.20 9.96
N THR A 130 10.48 -8.47 9.58
CA THR A 130 10.63 -7.18 8.89
C THR A 130 11.28 -6.13 9.77
N ILE A 131 10.87 -6.01 11.05
CA ILE A 131 11.44 -5.03 11.98
C ILE A 131 12.83 -5.41 12.48
N SER A 132 13.19 -6.70 12.42
CA SER A 132 14.54 -7.17 12.77
C SER A 132 15.64 -6.58 11.89
N GLY A 133 15.28 -6.03 10.72
CA GLY A 133 16.25 -5.40 9.80
C GLY A 133 17.23 -6.39 9.16
N MET A 134 16.94 -7.69 9.20
CA MET A 134 17.77 -8.72 8.57
C MET A 134 17.88 -8.49 7.06
N ASN A 135 19.04 -8.03 6.60
CA ASN A 135 19.37 -7.92 5.18
C ASN A 135 20.16 -9.16 4.75
N LEU A 136 19.45 -10.20 4.35
CA LEU A 136 20.06 -11.41 3.80
C LEU A 136 20.18 -11.30 2.27
N PHE A 137 21.35 -11.62 1.73
CA PHE A 137 21.65 -11.53 0.29
C PHE A 137 21.46 -10.15 -0.35
N ASN A 138 21.66 -9.05 0.39
CA ASN A 138 21.41 -7.68 -0.07
C ASN A 138 19.92 -7.39 -0.38
N ILE A 139 19.01 -8.27 0.03
CA ILE A 139 17.57 -8.09 -0.12
C ILE A 139 16.99 -7.56 1.21
N HIS A 140 16.12 -6.57 1.10
CA HIS A 140 15.50 -5.89 2.24
C HIS A 140 14.70 -6.85 3.14
N ALA A 141 14.75 -6.63 4.46
CA ALA A 141 14.07 -7.46 5.47
C ALA A 141 12.57 -7.69 5.20
N ALA A 142 11.88 -6.73 4.60
CA ALA A 142 10.46 -6.86 4.24
C ALA A 142 10.16 -8.03 3.28
N PHE A 143 11.09 -8.35 2.38
CA PHE A 143 10.93 -9.50 1.48
C PHE A 143 11.03 -10.81 2.26
N TRP A 144 12.08 -10.97 3.08
CA TRP A 144 12.29 -12.15 3.89
C TRP A 144 11.22 -12.33 4.96
N GLY A 145 10.72 -11.23 5.52
CA GLY A 145 9.57 -11.25 6.42
C GLY A 145 8.35 -11.87 5.77
N LEU A 146 8.02 -11.47 4.54
CA LEU A 146 6.90 -12.05 3.80
C LEU A 146 7.12 -13.55 3.52
N VAL A 147 8.31 -13.93 3.04
CA VAL A 147 8.62 -15.33 2.69
C VAL A 147 8.58 -16.24 3.92
N ILE A 148 9.23 -15.83 5.01
CA ILE A 148 9.30 -16.60 6.25
C ILE A 148 7.94 -16.64 6.92
N GLY A 149 7.25 -15.50 7.03
CA GLY A 149 5.93 -15.43 7.64
C GLY A 149 4.89 -16.25 6.88
N TYR A 150 4.91 -16.22 5.55
CA TYR A 150 4.08 -17.13 4.73
C TYR A 150 4.44 -18.60 4.96
N GLY A 151 5.73 -18.94 4.98
CA GLY A 151 6.18 -20.30 5.25
C GLY A 151 5.71 -20.83 6.60
N VAL A 152 5.82 -20.00 7.65
CA VAL A 152 5.37 -20.33 9.00
C VAL A 152 3.85 -20.46 9.07
N SER A 153 3.10 -19.54 8.47
CA SER A 153 1.63 -19.62 8.35
C SER A 153 1.21 -20.95 7.72
N ARG A 154 1.84 -21.31 6.60
CA ARG A 154 1.56 -22.57 5.89
C ARG A 154 1.93 -23.82 6.70
N LEU A 155 2.89 -23.72 7.63
CA LEU A 155 3.35 -24.84 8.45
C LEU A 155 2.51 -25.02 9.73
N LEU A 156 2.16 -23.93 10.41
CA LEU A 156 1.50 -23.94 11.72
C LEU A 156 -0.02 -23.72 11.63
N GLU A 157 -0.51 -22.96 10.64
CA GLU A 157 -1.94 -22.62 10.45
C GLU A 157 -2.55 -23.51 9.34
N ARG A 158 -2.13 -24.78 9.27
CA ARG A 158 -2.59 -25.74 8.25
C ARG A 158 -4.10 -25.95 8.29
N GLY A 159 -4.72 -25.89 9.47
CA GLY A 159 -6.17 -26.04 9.65
C GLY A 159 -6.97 -24.94 8.95
N ASP A 160 -6.51 -23.70 9.03
CA ASP A 160 -7.18 -22.55 8.42
C ASP A 160 -7.02 -22.57 6.89
N HIS A 161 -5.88 -23.05 6.39
CA HIS A 161 -5.69 -23.30 4.95
C HIS A 161 -6.57 -24.43 4.40
N LEU A 162 -6.87 -25.45 5.21
CA LEU A 162 -7.78 -26.54 4.84
C LEU A 162 -9.24 -26.08 4.80
N SER A 163 -9.63 -25.20 5.74
CA SER A 163 -10.95 -24.51 5.76
C SER A 163 -11.20 -23.71 4.47
N ILE A 164 -10.20 -22.92 4.02
CA ILE A 164 -10.31 -22.13 2.78
C ILE A 164 -10.37 -22.99 1.51
N SER A 165 -9.83 -24.21 1.55
CA SER A 165 -9.81 -25.13 0.41
C SER A 165 -11.09 -25.97 0.27
N GLY A 166 -12.07 -25.82 1.17
CA GLY A 166 -13.37 -26.52 1.11
C GLY A 166 -13.27 -28.03 1.37
N VAL A 167 -12.27 -28.48 2.13
CA VAL A 167 -12.06 -29.91 2.47
C VAL A 167 -12.72 -30.30 3.81
N VAL A 168 -13.54 -29.41 4.39
CA VAL A 168 -14.40 -29.66 5.55
C VAL A 168 -15.80 -29.14 5.26
#